data_AF-A0A5N5T149-F1
#
_entry.id   AF-A0A5N5T149-F1
#
_cell.length_a   1.000
_cell.length_b   1.000
_cell.length_c   1.000
_cell.angle_alpha   90.00
_cell.angle_beta   90.00
_cell.angle_gamma   90.00
#
_symmetry.space_group_name_H-M   'P 1'
#
loop_
_entity.id
_entity.type
_entity.pdbx_description
1 polymer ?
#
loop_
_entity_poly.entity_id
_entity_poly.type
_entity_poly.pdbx_seq_one_letter_code
_entity_poly.pdbx_strand_id
1 'polypeptide(L)'
;MPKTLGSRRKLGNEWTEVLSVEGTSKVKCKYCSTEISNKIERIKVHLKKCGKRLIYSDKSSESSANTTVENMVLTDVGGDSPTCSVAAAMKTWLSDTSKTQRKLSEYIIKTTTSQKEILDQKISKFFYANNVSFLSVESKYFVEMIQALRPGYSAGPPWLVFAFCSDNEAKMKLLKEKMKEDDELKTIISYGCSAHYINLLEQEVTPNSVLKYIIQIQKFFRNHHQPHGWLKEKGGLMPQIPNDTRWNSQQACINTFIQNYYKYVEIANEDKLEMRITNILSNPSLYREAQHLQKQVDVVSKALDKLQSDTATLSIAVNEWLVLLESEVLDPYKANIRKRMEEATEPFFFVANMMDPQYLGMIF
;
A
#
# COMPACT_ATOMS: atom_id res chain seq x y z
N MET A 1 -6.86 -13.22 -42.92
CA MET A 1 -7.10 -12.79 -41.53
C MET A 1 -6.25 -13.63 -40.58
N PRO A 2 -5.25 -13.08 -39.88
CA PRO A 2 -4.44 -13.85 -38.94
C PRO A 2 -4.99 -13.77 -37.52
N LYS A 3 -4.96 -14.93 -36.87
CA LYS A 3 -5.55 -15.27 -35.57
C LYS A 3 -4.74 -14.68 -34.40
N THR A 4 -5.45 -14.14 -33.42
CA THR A 4 -4.94 -13.72 -32.12
C THR A 4 -4.70 -14.95 -31.23
N LEU A 5 -3.44 -15.21 -30.89
CA LEU A 5 -3.08 -16.13 -29.79
C LEU A 5 -2.61 -15.29 -28.59
N GLY A 6 -3.29 -15.50 -27.47
CA GLY A 6 -3.13 -14.76 -26.24
C GLY A 6 -1.86 -15.14 -25.47
N SER A 7 -1.14 -14.10 -25.03
CA SER A 7 -0.65 -13.98 -23.67
C SER A 7 -0.28 -12.51 -23.49
N ARG A 8 -1.20 -11.73 -22.91
CA ARG A 8 -1.06 -10.27 -22.76
C ARG A 8 -0.10 -9.97 -21.60
N ARG A 9 1.19 -10.28 -21.77
CA ARG A 9 2.26 -9.57 -21.04
C ARG A 9 2.36 -8.19 -21.66
N LYS A 10 2.32 -7.12 -20.85
CA LYS A 10 2.58 -5.75 -21.32
C LYS A 10 3.84 -5.77 -22.18
N LEU A 11 3.69 -5.51 -23.48
CA LEU A 11 4.83 -5.35 -24.40
C LEU A 11 5.67 -4.19 -23.86
N GLY A 12 6.89 -4.49 -23.43
CA GLY A 12 7.84 -3.44 -23.06
C GLY A 12 8.06 -2.50 -24.23
N ASN A 13 8.20 -1.19 -23.94
CA ASN A 13 8.42 -0.14 -24.94
C ASN A 13 9.55 -0.48 -25.93
N GLU A 14 10.50 -1.33 -25.53
CA GLU A 14 11.65 -1.73 -26.33
C GLU A 14 11.28 -2.58 -27.56
N TRP A 15 10.11 -3.23 -27.59
CA TRP A 15 9.65 -3.97 -28.77
C TRP A 15 9.22 -3.06 -29.92
N THR A 16 8.88 -1.79 -29.64
CA THR A 16 8.52 -0.82 -30.70
C THR A 16 9.76 -0.29 -31.44
N GLU A 17 10.97 -0.56 -30.93
CA GLU A 17 12.24 -0.06 -31.46
C GLU A 17 12.97 -1.08 -32.35
N VAL A 18 12.37 -2.25 -32.59
CA VAL A 18 12.91 -3.33 -33.43
C VAL A 18 11.91 -3.78 -34.50
N LEU A 19 12.38 -4.39 -35.57
CA LEU A 19 11.59 -4.96 -36.66
C LEU A 19 11.78 -6.49 -36.69
N SER A 20 10.69 -7.25 -36.83
CA SER A 20 10.76 -8.70 -37.02
C SER A 20 11.29 -9.03 -38.42
N VAL A 21 12.21 -9.98 -38.51
CA VAL A 21 12.65 -10.55 -39.79
C VAL A 21 11.88 -11.84 -40.02
N GLU A 22 11.04 -11.89 -41.06
CA GLU A 22 10.22 -13.05 -41.36
C GLU A 22 11.09 -14.29 -41.61
N GLY A 23 10.75 -15.42 -40.97
CA GLY A 23 11.44 -16.69 -41.15
C GLY A 23 12.68 -16.93 -40.26
N THR A 24 13.06 -16.01 -39.36
CA THR A 24 14.22 -16.22 -38.45
C THR A 24 13.92 -15.88 -37.00
N SER A 25 14.69 -16.45 -36.07
CA SER A 25 14.61 -16.16 -34.62
C SER A 25 15.34 -14.85 -34.22
N LYS A 26 15.45 -13.90 -35.16
CA LYS A 26 16.16 -12.62 -34.98
C LYS A 26 15.24 -11.43 -35.27
N VAL A 27 15.57 -10.31 -34.64
CA VAL A 27 14.94 -9.00 -34.83
C VAL A 27 16.00 -7.98 -35.24
N LYS A 28 15.62 -6.99 -36.04
CA LYS A 28 16.52 -5.96 -36.58
C LYS A 28 16.30 -4.64 -35.85
N CYS A 29 17.37 -4.04 -35.33
CA CYS A 29 17.28 -2.72 -34.69
C CYS A 29 16.93 -1.63 -35.70
N LYS A 30 15.97 -0.75 -35.38
CA LYS A 30 15.54 0.33 -36.27
C LYS A 30 16.62 1.39 -36.54
N TYR A 31 17.55 1.59 -35.60
CA TYR A 31 18.53 2.68 -35.67
C TYR A 31 19.85 2.27 -36.34
N CYS A 32 20.33 1.04 -36.09
CA CYS A 32 21.61 0.57 -36.62
C CYS A 32 21.49 -0.60 -37.58
N SER A 33 20.28 -1.11 -37.80
CA SER A 33 20.02 -2.27 -38.67
C SER A 33 20.76 -3.55 -38.29
N THR A 34 21.36 -3.63 -37.09
CA THR A 34 22.00 -4.85 -36.59
C THR A 34 20.94 -5.90 -36.23
N GLU A 35 21.18 -7.15 -36.62
CA GLU A 35 20.34 -8.30 -36.25
C GLU A 35 20.68 -8.80 -34.85
N ILE A 36 19.64 -9.00 -34.03
CA ILE A 36 19.73 -9.37 -32.62
C ILE A 36 18.82 -10.59 -32.42
N SER A 37 19.18 -11.50 -31.53
CA SER A 37 18.28 -12.60 -31.16
C SER A 37 16.93 -12.07 -30.64
N ASN A 38 15.83 -12.76 -30.96
CA ASN A 38 14.47 -12.49 -30.52
C ASN A 38 14.24 -12.82 -29.02
N LYS A 39 15.11 -12.28 -28.16
CA LYS A 39 15.05 -12.34 -26.70
C LYS A 39 15.13 -10.92 -26.15
N ILE A 40 14.15 -10.52 -25.34
CA ILE A 40 14.01 -9.14 -24.85
C ILE A 40 15.25 -8.62 -24.09
N GLU A 41 15.94 -9.48 -23.35
CA GLU A 41 17.17 -9.12 -22.64
C GLU A 41 18.29 -8.71 -23.60
N ARG A 42 18.43 -9.41 -24.73
CA ARG A 42 19.42 -9.09 -25.76
C ARG A 42 19.09 -7.80 -26.50
N ILE A 43 17.80 -7.55 -26.72
CA ILE A 43 17.30 -6.29 -27.30
C ILE A 43 17.61 -5.12 -26.35
N LYS A 44 17.33 -5.24 -25.04
CA LYS A 44 17.64 -4.20 -24.04
C LYS A 44 19.14 -3.90 -23.96
N VAL A 45 19.98 -4.94 -23.93
CA VAL A 45 21.44 -4.78 -23.89
C VAL A 45 21.95 -4.09 -25.15
N HIS A 46 21.41 -4.43 -26.31
CA HIS A 46 21.78 -3.77 -27.56
C HIS A 46 21.32 -2.30 -27.59
N LEU A 47 20.05 -2.00 -27.28
CA LEU A 47 19.50 -0.64 -27.32
C LEU A 47 20.24 0.31 -26.38
N LYS A 48 20.70 -0.15 -25.21
CA LYS A 48 21.55 0.63 -24.30
C LYS A 48 22.93 0.98 -24.90
N LYS A 49 23.48 0.12 -25.76
CA LYS A 49 24.81 0.27 -26.37
C LYS A 49 24.77 0.77 -27.82
N CYS A 50 23.57 0.99 -28.37
CA CYS A 50 23.39 1.38 -29.75
C CYS A 50 23.70 2.87 -29.93
N GLY A 51 24.92 3.18 -30.39
CA GLY A 51 25.36 4.58 -30.61
C GLY A 51 24.42 5.38 -31.53
N LYS A 52 23.85 4.75 -32.57
CA LYS A 52 22.90 5.41 -33.49
C LYS A 52 21.55 5.74 -32.86
N ARG A 53 21.17 5.08 -31.75
CA ARG A 53 19.95 5.38 -30.98
C ARG A 53 20.18 6.60 -30.09
N LEU A 54 21.35 6.69 -29.45
CA LEU A 54 21.73 7.83 -28.60
C LEU A 54 21.78 9.13 -29.42
N ILE A 55 22.31 9.06 -30.65
CA ILE A 55 22.29 10.20 -31.58
C ILE A 55 20.86 10.60 -31.98
N TYR A 56 19.93 9.64 -32.06
CA TYR A 56 18.54 9.92 -32.42
C TYR A 56 17.74 10.54 -31.26
N SER A 57 18.05 10.19 -29.99
CA SER A 57 17.42 10.82 -28.82
C SER A 57 17.87 12.27 -28.59
N ASP A 58 19.10 12.62 -28.98
CA ASP A 58 19.61 13.98 -28.86
C ASP A 58 19.07 14.93 -29.95
N LYS A 59 18.65 14.38 -31.11
CA LYS A 59 18.08 15.16 -32.22
C LYS A 59 16.58 15.45 -32.08
N SER A 60 15.87 14.81 -31.15
CA SER A 60 14.44 15.11 -30.90
C SER A 60 14.19 16.37 -30.07
N SER A 61 15.24 17.09 -29.64
CA SER A 61 15.15 18.37 -28.91
C SER A 61 15.45 19.62 -29.75
N GLU A 62 15.79 19.49 -31.04
CA GLU A 62 16.10 20.63 -31.91
C GLU A 62 15.36 20.54 -33.26
N SER A 63 14.14 21.08 -33.33
CA SER A 63 13.60 21.77 -34.51
C SER A 63 12.16 22.26 -34.27
N SER A 64 11.98 23.58 -34.14
CA SER A 64 11.02 24.37 -34.93
C SER A 64 10.98 25.82 -34.45
N ALA A 65 11.88 26.63 -35.00
CA ALA A 65 11.70 28.07 -35.19
C ALA A 65 11.89 28.36 -36.68
N ASN A 66 10.89 28.96 -37.32
CA ASN A 66 10.99 30.00 -38.35
C ASN A 66 9.56 30.35 -38.83
N THR A 67 9.05 31.56 -38.59
CA THR A 67 9.28 32.86 -39.28
C THR A 67 8.23 33.10 -40.37
N THR A 68 7.46 34.19 -40.21
CA THR A 68 7.05 35.07 -41.30
C THR A 68 7.22 36.52 -40.82
N VAL A 69 7.93 37.29 -41.62
CA VAL A 69 8.13 38.75 -41.53
C VAL A 69 7.41 39.35 -42.74
N GLU A 70 6.80 40.52 -42.56
CA GLU A 70 6.70 41.68 -43.48
C GLU A 70 5.69 42.67 -42.85
N ASN A 71 5.82 44.00 -42.81
CA ASN A 71 6.66 44.95 -43.55
C ASN A 71 6.85 46.26 -42.74
N MET A 72 7.96 46.96 -43.03
CA MET A 72 8.27 48.34 -42.65
C MET A 72 7.40 49.36 -43.39
N VAL A 73 7.05 50.49 -42.74
CA VAL A 73 7.07 51.83 -43.37
C VAL A 73 7.46 52.88 -42.32
N LEU A 74 8.51 53.65 -42.64
CA LEU A 74 8.83 54.97 -42.10
C LEU A 74 8.33 56.01 -43.12
N THR A 75 7.67 57.07 -42.67
CA THR A 75 7.51 58.30 -43.44
C THR A 75 7.88 59.51 -42.60
N ASP A 76 8.67 60.37 -43.22
CA ASP A 76 9.21 61.66 -42.78
C ASP A 76 8.29 62.82 -43.24
N VAL A 77 8.66 64.05 -42.84
CA VAL A 77 8.35 65.39 -43.41
C VAL A 77 7.39 66.31 -42.61
N GLY A 78 7.96 67.35 -41.98
CA GLY A 78 7.71 68.76 -42.35
C GLY A 78 7.12 69.76 -41.33
N GLY A 79 7.92 70.79 -40.97
CA GLY A 79 7.57 72.20 -40.61
C GLY A 79 6.71 72.45 -39.35
N ASP A 80 6.86 73.48 -38.51
CA ASP A 80 7.59 74.75 -38.50
C ASP A 80 7.76 75.21 -37.02
N SER A 81 8.79 75.99 -36.74
CA SER A 81 8.95 76.81 -35.51
C SER A 81 8.23 78.16 -35.69
N PRO A 82 8.18 79.10 -34.71
CA PRO A 82 8.41 79.00 -33.26
C PRO A 82 7.30 79.71 -32.44
N THR A 83 7.20 79.49 -31.12
CA THR A 83 7.27 80.56 -30.09
C THR A 83 6.88 80.06 -28.69
N CYS A 84 7.74 80.43 -27.72
CA CYS A 84 7.45 80.71 -26.30
C CYS A 84 6.68 79.64 -25.49
N SER A 85 7.22 78.93 -24.50
CA SER A 85 8.11 79.38 -23.44
C SER A 85 8.68 78.15 -22.71
N VAL A 86 10.00 78.09 -22.56
CA VAL A 86 10.72 76.98 -21.93
C VAL A 86 10.46 76.89 -20.41
N ALA A 87 9.75 77.87 -19.84
CA ALA A 87 9.49 77.95 -18.40
C ALA A 87 8.24 77.18 -17.93
N ALA A 88 7.28 76.88 -18.82
CA ALA A 88 6.02 76.24 -18.43
C ALA A 88 6.08 74.69 -18.48
N ALA A 89 6.91 74.10 -19.34
CA ALA A 89 7.03 72.64 -19.46
C ALA A 89 7.97 72.00 -18.41
N MET A 90 8.86 72.79 -17.80
CA MET A 90 9.86 72.27 -16.86
C MET A 90 9.31 72.05 -15.44
N LYS A 91 8.14 72.64 -15.12
CA LYS A 91 7.46 72.45 -13.82
C LYS A 91 6.51 71.24 -13.78
N THR A 92 6.22 70.61 -14.91
CA THR A 92 5.22 69.52 -15.01
C THR A 92 5.81 68.13 -15.24
N TRP A 93 7.12 67.99 -15.43
CA TRP A 93 7.79 66.68 -15.60
C TRP A 93 8.69 66.28 -14.43
N LEU A 94 8.94 67.18 -13.48
CA LEU A 94 9.63 66.87 -12.22
C LEU A 94 8.69 66.29 -11.14
N SER A 95 7.46 65.92 -11.51
CA SER A 95 6.44 65.42 -10.59
C SER A 95 5.64 64.25 -11.16
N ASP A 96 6.30 63.26 -11.76
CA ASP A 96 5.89 61.86 -11.62
C ASP A 96 6.82 60.91 -12.40
N THR A 97 7.79 60.35 -11.69
CA THR A 97 8.11 58.92 -11.74
C THR A 97 9.15 58.69 -10.66
N SER A 98 8.71 58.72 -9.40
CA SER A 98 9.37 57.85 -8.45
C SER A 98 9.11 56.43 -8.97
N LYS A 99 10.08 55.86 -9.70
CA LYS A 99 10.12 54.41 -9.91
C LYS A 99 10.30 53.87 -8.51
N THR A 100 9.18 53.57 -7.85
CA THR A 100 9.18 52.90 -6.55
C THR A 100 10.05 51.68 -6.72
N GLN A 101 11.20 51.70 -6.05
CA GLN A 101 12.14 50.60 -6.10
C GLN A 101 11.38 49.35 -5.64
N ARG A 102 11.22 48.37 -6.54
CA ARG A 102 10.59 47.09 -6.20
C ARG A 102 11.31 46.54 -4.98
N LYS A 103 10.54 46.20 -3.95
CA LYS A 103 11.12 45.71 -2.70
C LYS A 103 11.93 44.46 -3.03
N LEU A 104 13.14 44.35 -2.46
CA LEU A 104 14.03 43.19 -2.67
C LEU A 104 13.32 41.84 -2.45
N SER A 105 12.31 41.83 -1.57
CA SER A 105 11.42 40.69 -1.31
C SER A 105 10.69 40.14 -2.53
N GLU A 106 10.44 40.94 -3.57
CA GLU A 106 9.80 40.48 -4.82
C GLU A 106 10.73 39.61 -5.68
N TYR A 107 12.04 39.69 -5.46
CA TYR A 107 13.05 38.87 -6.14
C TYR A 107 13.46 37.63 -5.33
N ILE A 108 12.97 37.51 -4.09
CA ILE A 108 13.26 36.37 -3.22
C ILE A 108 12.09 35.39 -3.29
N ILE A 109 12.32 34.22 -3.88
CA ILE A 109 11.37 33.11 -3.85
C ILE A 109 11.31 32.59 -2.42
N LYS A 110 10.32 33.05 -1.64
CA LYS A 110 10.02 32.52 -0.31
C LYS A 110 8.92 31.48 -0.44
N THR A 111 9.13 30.30 0.14
CA THR A 111 8.04 29.33 0.28
C THR A 111 7.19 29.74 1.47
N THR A 112 5.90 29.98 1.23
CA THR A 112 4.94 30.25 2.31
C THR A 112 4.61 28.95 3.05
N THR A 113 4.07 29.05 4.26
CA THR A 113 3.66 27.87 5.06
C THR A 113 2.68 26.97 4.29
N SER A 114 1.67 27.57 3.65
CA SER A 114 0.71 26.81 2.83
C SER A 114 1.34 26.13 1.62
N GLN A 115 2.29 26.80 0.95
CA GLN A 115 3.02 26.17 -0.16
C GLN A 115 3.91 25.02 0.32
N LYS A 116 4.50 25.15 1.53
CA LYS A 116 5.27 24.10 2.15
C LYS A 116 4.40 22.87 2.39
N GLU A 117 3.22 23.02 3.00
CA GLU A 117 2.27 21.92 3.24
C GLU A 117 1.86 21.18 1.96
N ILE A 118 1.66 21.92 0.86
CA ILE A 118 1.32 21.30 -0.44
C ILE A 118 2.50 20.48 -0.98
N LEU A 119 3.71 21.04 -0.94
CA LEU A 119 4.92 20.32 -1.37
C LEU A 119 5.16 19.09 -0.51
N ASP A 120 4.95 19.25 0.79
CA ASP A 120 5.07 18.22 1.80
C ASP A 120 4.14 17.03 1.49
N GLN A 121 2.88 17.32 1.18
CA GLN A 121 1.91 16.30 0.79
C GLN A 121 2.29 15.60 -0.53
N LYS A 122 2.91 16.30 -1.48
CA LYS A 122 3.31 15.70 -2.76
C LYS A 122 4.50 14.76 -2.61
N ILE A 123 5.49 15.15 -1.82
CA ILE A 123 6.67 14.32 -1.57
C ILE A 123 6.28 13.11 -0.71
N SER A 124 5.47 13.25 0.33
CA SER A 124 4.99 12.10 1.12
C SER A 124 4.25 11.07 0.27
N LYS A 125 3.36 11.52 -0.63
CA LYS A 125 2.68 10.65 -1.61
C LYS A 125 3.65 9.92 -2.52
N PHE A 126 4.73 10.56 -2.96
CA PHE A 126 5.76 9.90 -3.78
C PHE A 126 6.45 8.77 -3.00
N PHE A 127 6.88 9.03 -1.76
CA PHE A 127 7.56 8.03 -0.93
C PHE A 127 6.66 6.82 -0.64
N TYR A 128 5.41 7.09 -0.26
CA TYR A 128 4.41 6.05 0.00
C TYR A 128 4.11 5.23 -1.26
N ALA A 129 3.78 5.88 -2.37
CA ALA A 129 3.38 5.19 -3.61
C ALA A 129 4.51 4.35 -4.22
N ASN A 130 5.77 4.72 -3.98
CA ASN A 130 6.93 4.03 -4.54
C ASN A 130 7.65 3.14 -3.52
N ASN A 131 7.10 2.98 -2.31
CA ASN A 131 7.71 2.23 -1.21
C ASN A 131 9.18 2.63 -0.97
N VAL A 132 9.47 3.93 -1.06
CA VAL A 132 10.82 4.47 -0.85
C VAL A 132 10.98 4.71 0.65
N SER A 133 12.07 4.21 1.22
CA SER A 133 12.40 4.43 2.63
C SER A 133 12.45 5.93 2.95
N PHE A 134 11.80 6.35 4.02
CA PHE A 134 11.82 7.74 4.48
C PHE A 134 13.23 8.23 4.84
N LEU A 135 14.17 7.34 5.18
CA LEU A 135 15.59 7.69 5.34
C LEU A 135 16.17 8.38 4.09
N SER A 136 15.57 8.16 2.91
CA SER A 136 16.07 8.76 1.67
C SER A 136 15.89 10.29 1.64
N VAL A 137 15.01 10.89 2.46
CA VAL A 137 14.89 12.36 2.51
C VAL A 137 16.07 13.01 3.25
N GLU A 138 16.77 12.28 4.11
CA GLU A 138 17.94 12.75 4.85
C GLU A 138 19.22 12.65 4.00
N SER A 139 19.15 11.96 2.86
CA SER A 139 20.27 11.89 1.93
C SER A 139 20.65 13.28 1.45
N LYS A 140 21.94 13.62 1.57
CA LYS A 140 22.52 14.86 1.03
C LYS A 140 22.09 15.11 -0.42
N TYR A 141 22.05 14.06 -1.25
CA TYR A 141 21.66 14.17 -2.66
C TYR A 141 20.18 14.50 -2.84
N PHE A 142 19.31 14.00 -1.97
CA PHE A 142 17.90 14.35 -2.00
C PHE A 142 17.70 15.81 -1.60
N VAL A 143 18.37 16.26 -0.53
CA VAL A 143 18.33 17.65 -0.08
C VAL A 143 18.84 18.60 -1.17
N GLU A 144 19.98 18.30 -1.79
CA GLU A 144 20.53 19.09 -2.91
C GLU A 144 19.59 19.13 -4.11
N MET A 145 18.98 17.99 -4.48
CA MET A 145 18.00 17.92 -5.57
C MET A 145 16.77 18.80 -5.28
N ILE A 146 16.22 18.71 -4.06
CA ILE A 146 15.04 19.48 -3.67
C ILE A 146 15.36 20.98 -3.59
N GLN A 147 16.53 21.35 -3.07
CA GLN A 147 17.00 22.74 -3.03
C GLN A 147 17.26 23.29 -4.44
N ALA A 148 17.77 22.48 -5.37
CA ALA A 148 17.94 22.88 -6.76
C ALA A 148 16.59 23.11 -7.46
N LEU A 149 15.60 22.26 -7.18
CA LEU A 149 14.24 22.41 -7.72
C LEU A 149 13.47 23.59 -7.08
N ARG A 150 13.69 23.87 -5.80
CA ARG A 150 13.06 24.98 -5.08
C ARG A 150 13.96 25.53 -3.96
N PRO A 151 14.81 26.53 -4.25
CA PRO A 151 15.81 27.05 -3.31
C PRO A 151 15.23 27.61 -1.99
N GLY A 152 13.98 28.08 -2.03
CA GLY A 152 13.27 28.58 -0.85
C GLY A 152 12.50 27.53 -0.06
N TYR A 153 12.60 26.25 -0.41
CA TYR A 153 11.98 25.14 0.32
C TYR A 153 13.08 24.34 1.01
N SER A 154 13.15 24.46 2.33
CA SER A 154 13.78 23.42 3.12
C SER A 154 12.78 22.29 3.22
N ALA A 155 13.17 21.10 2.71
CA ALA A 155 12.54 19.88 3.17
C ALA A 155 12.69 19.93 4.69
N GLY A 156 11.58 20.16 5.40
CA GLY A 156 11.53 19.94 6.83
C GLY A 156 11.91 18.49 7.09
N PRO A 157 12.24 18.12 8.34
CA PRO A 157 12.43 16.71 8.66
C PRO A 157 11.27 15.89 8.08
N PRO A 158 11.55 14.68 7.55
CA PRO A 158 10.53 13.79 6.98
C PRO A 158 9.29 13.89 7.85
N TRP A 159 8.13 14.22 7.25
CA TRP A 159 6.79 14.25 7.86
C TRP A 159 6.85 13.65 9.25
N LEU A 160 6.93 14.51 10.28
CA LEU A 160 7.27 14.09 11.64
C LEU A 160 6.49 12.82 11.92
N VAL A 161 7.15 11.66 11.88
CA VAL A 161 6.49 10.39 12.13
C VAL A 161 6.16 10.46 13.60
N PHE A 162 4.99 11.00 13.89
CA PHE A 162 4.56 11.26 15.26
C PHE A 162 4.03 9.97 15.88
N ALA A 163 3.66 8.99 15.05
CA ALA A 163 3.24 7.68 15.48
C ALA A 163 3.62 6.58 14.49
N PHE A 164 3.87 5.37 14.98
CA PHE A 164 3.90 4.16 14.17
C PHE A 164 3.18 2.99 14.86
N CYS A 165 2.55 2.16 14.03
CA CYS A 165 1.91 0.92 14.44
C CYS A 165 2.88 -0.23 14.16
N SER A 166 3.20 -1.03 15.18
CA SER A 166 4.02 -2.23 15.01
C SER A 166 3.19 -3.49 15.16
N ASP A 167 3.71 -4.61 14.63
CA ASP A 167 3.24 -5.91 15.08
C ASP A 167 3.50 -6.10 16.60
N ASN A 168 2.92 -7.14 17.19
CA ASN A 168 3.00 -7.43 18.63
C ASN A 168 3.88 -8.63 18.95
N GLU A 169 4.81 -8.98 18.05
CA GLU A 169 5.84 -9.98 18.34
C GLU A 169 6.76 -9.46 19.47
N ALA A 170 7.36 -10.38 20.23
CA ALA A 170 8.11 -10.05 21.43
C ALA A 170 9.23 -9.02 21.19
N LYS A 171 9.92 -9.08 20.05
CA LYS A 171 10.97 -8.12 19.68
C LYS A 171 10.40 -6.75 19.36
N MET A 172 9.22 -6.68 18.75
CA MET A 172 8.55 -5.40 18.49
C MET A 172 8.03 -4.78 19.78
N LYS A 173 7.56 -5.58 20.75
CA LYS A 173 7.25 -5.09 22.09
C LYS A 173 8.49 -4.50 22.78
N LEU A 174 9.60 -5.24 22.76
CA LEU A 174 10.87 -4.76 23.31
C LEU A 174 11.38 -3.49 22.59
N LEU A 175 11.21 -3.40 21.26
CA LEU A 175 11.54 -2.20 20.50
C LEU A 175 10.74 -1.00 20.99
N LYS A 176 9.42 -1.15 21.16
CA LYS A 176 8.55 -0.08 21.67
C LYS A 176 8.95 0.37 23.07
N GLU A 177 9.33 -0.56 23.95
CA GLU A 177 9.85 -0.24 25.28
C GLU A 177 11.16 0.57 25.19
N LYS A 178 12.13 0.11 24.40
CA LYS A 178 13.39 0.84 24.20
C LYS A 178 13.21 2.22 23.58
N MET A 179 12.26 2.37 22.65
CA MET A 179 11.94 3.66 22.05
C MET A 179 11.35 4.65 23.05
N LYS A 180 10.66 4.17 24.10
CA LYS A 180 10.15 5.03 25.18
C LYS A 180 11.28 5.51 26.11
N GLU A 181 12.37 4.77 26.20
CA GLU A 181 13.55 5.10 27.01
C GLU A 181 14.54 6.02 26.29
N ASP A 182 14.52 6.01 24.95
CA ASP A 182 15.41 6.82 24.10
C ASP A 182 14.95 8.28 24.02
N ASP A 183 15.83 9.22 24.35
CA ASP A 183 15.51 10.65 24.41
C ASP A 183 15.12 11.27 23.07
N GLU A 184 15.61 10.72 21.96
CA GLU A 184 15.30 11.17 20.60
C GLU A 184 13.98 10.56 20.12
N LEU A 185 13.75 9.29 20.44
CA LEU A 185 12.61 8.52 19.91
C LEU A 185 11.37 8.51 20.81
N LYS A 186 11.46 8.93 22.08
CA LYS A 186 10.30 9.00 23.00
C LYS A 186 9.19 9.94 22.53
N THR A 187 9.50 10.83 21.60
CA THR A 187 8.53 11.75 20.98
C THR A 187 7.62 11.05 19.96
N ILE A 188 8.02 9.86 19.48
CA ILE A 188 7.26 9.04 18.54
C ILE A 188 6.32 8.11 19.32
N ILE A 189 5.02 8.28 19.10
CA ILE A 189 3.99 7.39 19.67
C ILE A 189 4.12 6.01 19.03
N SER A 190 4.25 4.98 19.85
CA SER A 190 4.28 3.60 19.38
C SER A 190 3.13 2.81 19.97
N TYR A 191 2.40 2.09 19.13
CA TYR A 191 1.26 1.28 19.57
C TYR A 191 1.20 -0.06 18.83
N GLY A 192 0.44 -1.00 19.38
CA GLY A 192 0.28 -2.34 18.82
C GLY A 192 -0.81 -2.45 17.76
N CYS A 193 -0.57 -3.28 16.75
CA CYS A 193 -1.57 -3.59 15.74
C CYS A 193 -2.76 -4.34 16.35
N SER A 194 -3.96 -3.75 16.31
CA SER A 194 -5.18 -4.40 16.80
C SER A 194 -5.52 -5.68 16.04
N ALA A 195 -5.31 -5.73 14.72
CA ALA A 195 -5.53 -6.95 13.92
C ALA A 195 -4.65 -8.12 14.41
N HIS A 196 -3.39 -7.86 14.76
CA HIS A 196 -2.53 -8.88 15.32
C HIS A 196 -3.03 -9.33 16.71
N TYR A 197 -3.44 -8.41 17.59
CA TYR A 197 -4.01 -8.80 18.87
C TYR A 197 -5.31 -9.60 18.76
N ILE A 198 -6.19 -9.28 17.80
CA ILE A 198 -7.39 -10.09 17.53
C ILE A 198 -6.99 -11.48 17.00
N ASN A 199 -5.97 -11.59 16.15
CA ASN A 199 -5.48 -12.90 15.72
C ASN A 199 -4.92 -13.72 16.90
N LEU A 200 -4.26 -13.10 17.87
CA LEU A 200 -3.83 -13.78 19.11
C LEU A 200 -5.04 -14.19 19.97
N LEU A 201 -6.07 -13.35 20.04
CA LEU A 201 -7.33 -13.68 20.71
C LEU A 201 -8.03 -14.89 20.05
N GLU A 202 -8.04 -14.99 18.71
CA GLU A 202 -8.59 -16.14 17.97
C GLU A 202 -7.98 -17.46 18.47
N GLN A 203 -6.66 -17.46 18.75
CA GLN A 203 -5.96 -18.62 19.29
C GLN A 203 -6.38 -18.98 20.72
N GLU A 204 -6.74 -17.98 21.53
CA GLU A 204 -7.23 -18.19 22.90
C GLU A 204 -8.68 -18.67 22.93
N VAL A 205 -9.50 -18.17 22.00
CA VAL A 205 -10.90 -18.59 21.81
C VAL A 205 -10.98 -20.01 21.25
N THR A 206 -9.92 -20.48 20.58
CA THR A 206 -9.90 -21.80 19.94
C THR A 206 -9.16 -22.84 20.80
N PRO A 207 -9.85 -23.61 21.64
CA PRO A 207 -9.19 -24.53 22.56
C PRO A 207 -8.52 -25.69 21.80
N ASN A 208 -7.25 -25.95 22.17
CA ASN A 208 -6.48 -27.07 21.63
C ASN A 208 -7.12 -28.44 21.88
N SER A 209 -8.01 -28.57 22.87
CA SER A 209 -8.71 -29.81 23.18
C SER A 209 -9.56 -30.32 22.02
N VAL A 210 -10.27 -29.42 21.32
CA VAL A 210 -11.14 -29.75 20.18
C VAL A 210 -10.37 -29.67 18.87
N LEU A 211 -9.62 -28.58 18.69
CA LEU A 211 -8.93 -28.27 17.44
C LEU A 211 -7.92 -29.37 17.05
N LYS A 212 -7.24 -29.98 18.03
CA LYS A 212 -6.29 -31.08 17.79
C LYS A 212 -6.93 -32.28 17.08
N TYR A 213 -8.19 -32.61 17.36
CA TYR A 213 -8.89 -33.73 16.71
C TYR A 213 -9.36 -33.34 15.31
N ILE A 214 -9.88 -32.12 15.15
CA ILE A 214 -10.25 -31.57 13.84
C ILE A 214 -9.04 -31.58 12.89
N ILE A 215 -7.88 -31.08 13.36
CA ILE A 215 -6.64 -31.05 12.57
C ILE A 215 -6.19 -32.46 12.19
N GLN A 216 -6.35 -33.46 13.06
CA GLN A 216 -5.98 -34.84 12.74
C GLN A 216 -6.81 -35.39 11.58
N ILE A 217 -8.13 -35.20 11.60
CA ILE A 217 -9.02 -35.62 10.51
C ILE A 217 -8.67 -34.87 9.22
N GLN A 218 -8.53 -33.54 9.30
CA GLN A 218 -8.16 -32.71 8.15
C GLN A 218 -6.84 -33.14 7.53
N LYS A 219 -5.79 -33.38 8.35
CA LYS A 219 -4.49 -33.88 7.89
C LYS A 219 -4.61 -35.24 7.22
N PHE A 220 -5.40 -36.15 7.78
CA PHE A 220 -5.59 -37.49 7.23
C PHE A 220 -6.18 -37.42 5.81
N PHE A 221 -7.31 -36.72 5.65
CA PHE A 221 -7.99 -36.57 4.36
C PHE A 221 -7.27 -35.65 3.35
N ARG A 222 -6.31 -34.83 3.81
CA ARG A 222 -5.49 -33.98 2.93
C ARG A 222 -4.27 -34.70 2.39
N ASN A 223 -3.54 -35.38 3.28
CA ASN A 223 -2.18 -35.83 2.99
C ASN A 223 -2.12 -37.28 2.49
N HIS A 224 -3.18 -38.07 2.71
CA HIS A 224 -3.24 -39.45 2.22
C HIS A 224 -3.96 -39.49 0.88
N HIS A 225 -3.30 -40.08 -0.12
CA HIS A 225 -3.80 -40.09 -1.50
C HIS A 225 -5.18 -40.74 -1.63
N GLN A 226 -5.41 -41.89 -0.99
CA GLN A 226 -6.68 -42.61 -1.04
C GLN A 226 -7.83 -41.86 -0.35
N PRO A 227 -7.76 -41.51 0.96
CA PRO A 227 -8.77 -40.68 1.62
C PRO A 227 -9.06 -39.37 0.90
N HIS A 228 -8.04 -38.72 0.35
CA HIS A 228 -8.22 -37.50 -0.44
C HIS A 228 -9.02 -37.76 -1.72
N GLY A 229 -8.74 -38.87 -2.41
CA GLY A 229 -9.47 -39.33 -3.58
C GLY A 229 -10.96 -39.55 -3.28
N TRP A 230 -11.28 -40.32 -2.25
CA TRP A 230 -12.66 -40.59 -1.81
C TRP A 230 -13.42 -39.31 -1.47
N LEU A 231 -12.77 -38.40 -0.75
CA LEU A 231 -13.37 -37.11 -0.42
C LEU A 231 -13.70 -36.30 -1.69
N LYS A 232 -12.79 -36.28 -2.66
CA LYS A 232 -12.98 -35.56 -3.92
C LYS A 232 -14.10 -36.17 -4.76
N GLU A 233 -14.20 -37.50 -4.79
CA GLU A 233 -15.28 -38.22 -5.48
C GLU A 233 -16.66 -37.86 -4.91
N LYS A 234 -16.77 -37.74 -3.58
CA LYS A 234 -17.99 -37.27 -2.89
C LYS A 234 -18.18 -35.74 -2.93
N GLY A 235 -17.44 -35.01 -3.78
CA GLY A 235 -17.56 -33.56 -3.93
C GLY A 235 -17.17 -32.77 -2.67
N GLY A 236 -16.30 -33.32 -1.83
CA GLY A 236 -15.79 -32.65 -0.64
C GLY A 236 -14.81 -31.52 -0.96
N LEU A 237 -14.74 -30.54 -0.06
CA LEU A 237 -13.81 -29.42 -0.16
C LEU A 237 -12.40 -29.84 0.25
N MET A 238 -11.40 -29.15 -0.29
CA MET A 238 -10.00 -29.37 0.10
C MET A 238 -9.80 -29.02 1.58
N PRO A 239 -9.38 -30.01 2.42
CA PRO A 239 -9.09 -29.80 3.83
C PRO A 239 -8.15 -28.63 4.13
N GLN A 240 -8.59 -27.69 4.97
CA GLN A 240 -7.78 -26.55 5.41
C GLN A 240 -7.06 -26.89 6.72
N ILE A 241 -5.79 -26.47 6.84
CA ILE A 241 -4.97 -26.68 8.03
C ILE A 241 -4.51 -25.30 8.52
N PRO A 242 -4.57 -25.01 9.83
CA PRO A 242 -4.10 -23.76 10.37
C PRO A 242 -2.63 -23.51 10.09
N ASN A 243 -2.27 -22.25 9.90
CA ASN A 243 -0.89 -21.78 9.73
C ASN A 243 -0.72 -20.50 10.53
N ASP A 244 0.30 -20.46 11.38
CA ASP A 244 0.60 -19.35 12.29
C ASP A 244 0.77 -18.01 11.58
N THR A 245 1.27 -18.03 10.33
CA THR A 245 1.51 -16.84 9.51
C THR A 245 0.29 -16.37 8.73
N ARG A 246 -0.78 -17.17 8.66
CA ARG A 246 -2.00 -16.86 7.89
C ARG A 246 -3.15 -16.62 8.84
N TRP A 247 -3.59 -15.36 8.92
CA TRP A 247 -4.74 -14.93 9.69
C TRP A 247 -6.03 -15.64 9.26
N ASN A 248 -6.96 -15.86 10.19
CA ASN A 248 -8.21 -16.62 10.00
C ASN A 248 -8.03 -18.09 9.56
N SER A 249 -6.82 -18.66 9.68
CA SER A 249 -6.58 -20.05 9.25
C SER A 249 -7.24 -21.09 10.16
N GLN A 250 -7.55 -20.75 11.42
CA GLN A 250 -8.27 -21.63 12.34
C GLN A 250 -9.75 -21.68 11.98
N GLN A 251 -10.38 -20.53 11.76
CA GLN A 251 -11.74 -20.43 11.22
C GLN A 251 -11.90 -21.25 9.93
N ALA A 252 -10.98 -21.10 8.96
CA ALA A 252 -11.03 -21.85 7.71
C ALA A 252 -10.94 -23.37 7.91
N CYS A 253 -10.09 -23.84 8.83
CA CYS A 253 -9.97 -25.24 9.23
C CYS A 253 -11.30 -25.79 9.77
N ILE A 254 -11.89 -25.08 10.73
CA ILE A 254 -13.16 -25.47 11.38
C ILE A 254 -14.31 -25.46 10.36
N ASN A 255 -14.42 -24.41 9.54
CA ASN A 255 -15.44 -24.29 8.49
C ASN A 255 -15.38 -25.46 7.51
N THR A 256 -14.18 -25.77 7.03
CA THR A 256 -13.98 -26.88 6.08
C THR A 256 -14.28 -28.23 6.73
N PHE A 257 -14.00 -28.38 8.02
CA PHE A 257 -14.35 -29.58 8.77
C PHE A 257 -15.86 -29.79 8.84
N ILE A 258 -16.61 -28.77 9.22
CA ILE A 258 -18.06 -28.84 9.34
C ILE A 258 -18.70 -29.18 7.99
N GLN A 259 -18.26 -28.53 6.91
CA GLN A 259 -18.81 -28.73 5.56
C GLN A 259 -18.52 -30.13 4.99
N ASN A 260 -17.40 -30.75 5.39
CA ASN A 260 -17.04 -32.10 4.98
C ASN A 260 -17.46 -33.18 5.97
N TYR A 261 -17.97 -32.84 7.17
CA TYR A 261 -18.14 -33.78 8.27
C TYR A 261 -18.94 -35.03 7.87
N TYR A 262 -20.13 -34.84 7.29
CA TYR A 262 -20.96 -35.96 6.87
C TYR A 262 -20.30 -36.84 5.80
N LYS A 263 -19.49 -36.24 4.91
CA LYS A 263 -18.70 -36.99 3.91
C LYS A 263 -17.61 -37.81 4.58
N TYR A 264 -16.95 -37.27 5.60
CA TYR A 264 -15.96 -38.03 6.38
C TYR A 264 -16.59 -39.24 7.07
N VAL A 265 -17.79 -39.06 7.66
CA VAL A 265 -18.54 -40.15 8.31
C VAL A 265 -18.97 -41.21 7.30
N GLU A 266 -19.47 -40.79 6.13
CA GLU A 266 -19.86 -41.69 5.04
C GLU A 266 -18.69 -42.54 4.55
N ILE A 267 -17.54 -41.91 4.27
CA ILE A 267 -16.30 -42.61 3.88
C ILE A 267 -15.84 -43.56 4.99
N ALA A 268 -15.96 -43.16 6.26
CA ALA A 268 -15.58 -44.01 7.39
C ALA A 268 -16.46 -45.26 7.56
N ASN A 269 -17.68 -45.22 7.03
CA ASN A 269 -18.62 -46.35 7.08
C ASN A 269 -18.47 -47.28 5.87
N GLU A 270 -18.18 -46.74 4.69
CA GLU A 270 -18.00 -47.50 3.45
C GLU A 270 -16.62 -48.15 3.37
N ASP A 271 -15.57 -47.41 3.75
CA ASP A 271 -14.18 -47.82 3.61
C ASP A 271 -13.53 -48.10 4.97
N LYS A 272 -12.58 -49.04 4.95
CA LYS A 272 -11.80 -49.38 6.16
C LYS A 272 -10.73 -48.32 6.42
N LEU A 273 -11.07 -47.31 7.22
CA LEU A 273 -10.13 -46.30 7.71
C LEU A 273 -9.25 -46.81 8.87
N GLU A 274 -8.21 -46.05 9.19
CA GLU A 274 -7.43 -46.26 10.40
C GLU A 274 -8.32 -46.16 11.65
N MET A 275 -8.20 -47.13 12.56
CA MET A 275 -9.00 -47.22 13.79
C MET A 275 -9.01 -45.91 14.59
N ARG A 276 -7.87 -45.20 14.62
CA ARG A 276 -7.74 -43.90 15.29
C ARG A 276 -8.67 -42.84 14.69
N ILE A 277 -8.76 -42.73 13.37
CA ILE A 277 -9.60 -41.74 12.68
C ILE A 277 -11.08 -42.11 12.82
N THR A 278 -11.40 -43.40 12.67
CA THR A 278 -12.77 -43.91 12.88
C THR A 278 -13.27 -43.63 14.29
N ASN A 279 -12.43 -43.84 15.31
CA ASN A 279 -12.78 -43.54 16.71
C ASN A 279 -13.06 -42.05 16.94
N ILE A 280 -12.30 -41.15 16.29
CA ILE A 280 -12.53 -39.71 16.42
C ILE A 280 -13.83 -39.31 15.71
N LEU A 281 -14.10 -39.83 14.50
CA LEU A 281 -15.32 -39.53 13.74
C LEU A 281 -16.58 -40.10 14.37
N SER A 282 -16.45 -41.23 15.08
CA SER A 282 -17.56 -41.89 15.80
C SER A 282 -18.03 -41.11 17.02
N ASN A 283 -17.30 -40.08 17.46
CA ASN A 283 -17.71 -39.21 18.56
C ASN A 283 -18.65 -38.10 18.05
N PRO A 284 -19.99 -38.20 18.26
CA PRO A 284 -20.93 -37.20 17.76
C PRO A 284 -20.78 -35.84 18.48
N SER A 285 -20.16 -35.83 19.66
CA SER A 285 -19.89 -34.62 20.46
C SER A 285 -18.95 -33.68 19.72
N LEU A 286 -17.95 -34.23 19.00
CA LEU A 286 -16.93 -33.45 18.30
C LEU A 286 -17.54 -32.51 17.24
N TYR A 287 -18.55 -32.99 16.51
CA TYR A 287 -19.22 -32.16 15.49
C TYR A 287 -20.00 -31.01 16.11
N ARG A 288 -20.72 -31.27 17.21
CA ARG A 288 -21.47 -30.24 17.95
C ARG A 288 -20.53 -29.20 18.55
N GLU A 289 -19.42 -29.65 19.14
CA GLU A 289 -18.37 -28.77 19.67
C GLU A 289 -17.74 -27.93 18.56
N ALA A 290 -17.46 -28.53 17.39
CA ALA A 290 -16.95 -27.79 16.24
C ALA A 290 -17.92 -26.71 15.76
N GLN A 291 -19.23 -27.00 15.72
CA GLN A 291 -20.27 -26.02 15.38
C GLN A 291 -20.37 -24.88 16.40
N HIS A 292 -20.27 -25.20 17.70
CA HIS A 292 -20.25 -24.17 18.74
C HIS A 292 -19.01 -23.28 18.61
N LEU A 293 -17.85 -23.92 18.43
CA LEU A 293 -16.58 -23.23 18.26
C LEU A 293 -16.57 -22.36 17.00
N GLN A 294 -17.16 -22.83 15.89
CA GLN A 294 -17.33 -22.03 14.68
C GLN A 294 -18.05 -20.71 14.98
N LYS A 295 -19.16 -20.74 15.74
CA LYS A 295 -19.90 -19.52 16.07
C LYS A 295 -19.04 -18.53 16.85
N GLN A 296 -18.20 -19.01 17.76
CA GLN A 296 -17.29 -18.17 18.55
C GLN A 296 -16.21 -17.55 17.66
N VAL A 297 -15.49 -18.39 16.90
CA VAL A 297 -14.38 -17.95 16.04
C VAL A 297 -14.89 -17.04 14.92
N ASP A 298 -16.09 -17.27 14.38
CA ASP A 298 -16.64 -16.44 13.29
C ASP A 298 -16.84 -14.96 13.68
N VAL A 299 -17.23 -14.69 14.94
CA VAL A 299 -17.33 -13.31 15.45
C VAL A 299 -15.95 -12.66 15.48
N VAL A 300 -14.94 -13.37 15.97
CA VAL A 300 -13.55 -12.88 16.04
C VAL A 300 -12.98 -12.67 14.64
N SER A 301 -13.21 -13.60 13.71
CA SER A 301 -12.73 -13.52 12.33
C SER A 301 -13.33 -12.35 11.56
N LYS A 302 -14.62 -12.05 11.77
CA LYS A 302 -15.28 -10.87 11.16
C LYS A 302 -14.68 -9.55 11.65
N ALA A 303 -14.40 -9.45 12.94
CA ALA A 303 -13.71 -8.28 13.51
C ALA A 303 -12.30 -8.16 12.90
N LEU A 304 -11.59 -9.29 12.80
CA LEU A 304 -10.27 -9.36 12.21
C LEU A 304 -10.27 -8.92 10.73
N ASP A 305 -11.19 -9.41 9.90
CA ASP A 305 -11.31 -9.03 8.48
C ASP A 305 -11.51 -7.52 8.31
N LYS A 306 -12.29 -6.87 9.18
CA LYS A 306 -12.47 -5.42 9.15
C LYS A 306 -11.18 -4.66 9.49
N LEU A 307 -10.42 -5.13 10.48
CA LEU A 307 -9.16 -4.49 10.88
C LEU A 307 -8.00 -4.76 9.91
N GLN A 308 -8.13 -5.77 9.05
CA GLN A 308 -7.20 -6.04 7.96
C GLN A 308 -7.50 -5.22 6.70
N SER A 309 -8.67 -4.59 6.61
CA SER A 309 -9.06 -3.78 5.47
C SER A 309 -8.12 -2.58 5.30
N ASP A 310 -7.87 -2.19 4.05
CA ASP A 310 -7.14 -0.96 3.70
C ASP A 310 -7.86 0.32 4.18
N THR A 311 -9.10 0.20 4.63
CA THR A 311 -9.92 1.29 5.18
C THR A 311 -9.96 1.29 6.71
N ALA A 312 -9.24 0.39 7.38
CA ALA A 312 -9.26 0.29 8.84
C ALA A 312 -8.68 1.55 9.50
N THR A 313 -9.44 2.13 10.41
CA THR A 313 -9.06 3.31 11.20
C THR A 313 -8.97 2.95 12.69
N LEU A 314 -8.39 3.84 13.50
CA LEU A 314 -8.35 3.67 14.96
C LEU A 314 -9.75 3.63 15.57
N SER A 315 -10.71 4.38 15.00
CA SER A 315 -12.10 4.38 15.42
C SER A 315 -12.78 3.03 15.19
N ILE A 316 -12.57 2.43 14.01
CA ILE A 316 -13.03 1.06 13.70
C ILE A 316 -12.40 0.07 14.66
N ALA A 317 -11.08 0.18 14.95
CA ALA A 317 -10.40 -0.70 15.89
C ALA A 317 -11.06 -0.73 17.27
N VAL A 318 -11.36 0.44 17.84
CA VAL A 318 -12.08 0.52 19.13
C VAL A 318 -13.46 -0.09 19.02
N ASN A 319 -14.21 0.25 17.98
CA ASN A 319 -15.57 -0.26 17.78
C ASN A 319 -15.58 -1.79 17.74
N GLU A 320 -14.68 -2.42 16.97
CA GLU A 320 -14.63 -3.88 16.88
C GLU A 320 -14.25 -4.52 18.22
N TRP A 321 -13.37 -3.92 19.02
CA TRP A 321 -13.09 -4.41 20.38
C TRP A 321 -14.32 -4.35 21.29
N LEU A 322 -15.11 -3.27 21.21
CA LEU A 322 -16.34 -3.13 21.98
C LEU A 322 -17.42 -4.13 21.53
N VAL A 323 -17.58 -4.32 20.22
CA VAL A 323 -18.49 -5.35 19.65
C VAL A 323 -18.09 -6.75 20.14
N LEU A 324 -16.79 -7.06 20.22
CA LEU A 324 -16.33 -8.33 20.78
C LEU A 324 -16.67 -8.47 22.26
N LEU A 325 -16.57 -7.40 23.06
CA LEU A 325 -16.93 -7.40 24.47
C LEU A 325 -18.44 -7.55 24.71
N GLU A 326 -19.27 -7.02 23.83
CA GLU A 326 -20.74 -7.13 23.93
C GLU A 326 -21.28 -8.47 23.43
N SER A 327 -20.50 -9.21 22.64
CA SER A 327 -20.92 -10.50 22.07
C SER A 327 -21.16 -11.57 23.15
N GLU A 328 -22.43 -11.95 23.36
CA GLU A 328 -22.86 -13.03 24.27
C GLU A 328 -22.15 -14.36 24.00
N VAL A 329 -21.90 -14.67 22.71
CA VAL A 329 -21.24 -15.92 22.30
C VAL A 329 -19.79 -16.02 22.82
N LEU A 330 -19.19 -14.88 23.16
CA LEU A 330 -17.83 -14.76 23.66
C LEU A 330 -17.77 -14.47 25.17
N ASP A 331 -18.89 -14.60 25.89
CA ASP A 331 -18.94 -14.41 27.35
C ASP A 331 -17.84 -15.14 28.13
N PRO A 332 -17.50 -16.41 27.83
CA PRO A 332 -16.41 -17.11 28.52
C PRO A 332 -15.04 -16.46 28.37
N TYR A 333 -14.85 -15.64 27.32
CA TYR A 333 -13.59 -15.02 26.94
C TYR A 333 -13.56 -13.50 27.20
N LYS A 334 -14.58 -12.93 27.85
CA LYS A 334 -14.65 -11.48 28.15
C LYS A 334 -13.39 -10.95 28.86
N ALA A 335 -12.82 -11.72 29.78
CA ALA A 335 -11.58 -11.35 30.47
C ALA A 335 -10.38 -11.29 29.51
N ASN A 336 -10.25 -12.28 28.62
CA ASN A 336 -9.22 -12.32 27.58
C ASN A 336 -9.38 -11.16 26.60
N ILE A 337 -10.60 -10.89 26.14
CA ILE A 337 -10.91 -9.79 25.21
C ILE A 337 -10.52 -8.46 25.85
N ARG A 338 -10.92 -8.21 27.10
CA ARG A 338 -10.58 -6.97 27.83
C ARG A 338 -9.06 -6.80 27.94
N LYS A 339 -8.35 -7.85 28.35
CA LYS A 339 -6.88 -7.82 28.43
C LYS A 339 -6.25 -7.48 27.08
N ARG A 340 -6.70 -8.11 25.99
CA ARG A 340 -6.16 -7.85 24.63
C ARG A 340 -6.51 -6.46 24.12
N MET A 341 -7.70 -5.96 24.43
CA MET A 341 -8.12 -4.59 24.11
C MET A 341 -7.23 -3.55 24.82
N GLU A 342 -6.95 -3.76 26.11
CA GLU A 342 -6.05 -2.90 26.90
C GLU A 342 -4.62 -2.94 26.37
N GLU A 343 -4.13 -4.09 25.90
CA GLU A 343 -2.82 -4.23 25.25
C GLU A 343 -2.75 -3.56 23.85
N ALA A 344 -3.90 -3.43 23.18
CA ALA A 344 -4.00 -3.01 21.78
C ALA A 344 -4.33 -1.52 21.59
N THR A 345 -5.03 -0.93 22.55
CA THR A 345 -5.59 0.42 22.43
C THR A 345 -4.91 1.39 23.40
N GLU A 346 -4.92 2.67 23.03
CA GLU A 346 -4.37 3.77 23.80
C GLU A 346 -5.44 4.87 23.94
N PRO A 347 -5.33 5.83 24.89
CA PRO A 347 -6.37 6.85 25.10
C PRO A 347 -6.81 7.59 23.82
N PHE A 348 -5.90 7.86 22.89
CA PHE A 348 -6.22 8.54 21.64
C PHE A 348 -7.05 7.70 20.65
N PHE A 349 -7.07 6.37 20.79
CA PHE A 349 -7.95 5.51 20.00
C PHE A 349 -9.41 5.80 20.34
N PHE A 350 -9.71 5.94 21.64
CA PHE A 350 -11.06 6.23 22.13
C PHE A 350 -11.50 7.63 21.69
N VAL A 351 -10.60 8.61 21.73
CA VAL A 351 -10.86 9.94 21.14
C VAL A 351 -11.18 9.85 19.65
N ALA A 352 -10.41 9.06 18.89
CA ALA A 352 -10.68 8.84 17.47
C ALA A 352 -12.07 8.22 17.23
N ASN A 353 -12.50 7.27 18.08
CA ASN A 353 -13.83 6.69 18.01
C ASN A 353 -14.94 7.70 18.37
N MET A 354 -14.74 8.52 19.40
CA MET A 354 -15.68 9.57 19.80
C MET A 354 -15.85 10.66 18.71
N MET A 355 -14.78 10.95 17.99
CA MET A 355 -14.78 11.95 16.91
C MET A 355 -15.24 11.39 15.55
N ASP A 356 -15.38 10.07 15.43
CA ASP A 356 -15.84 9.45 14.19
C ASP A 356 -17.35 9.65 14.03
N PRO A 357 -17.83 10.28 12.94
CA PRO A 357 -19.26 10.49 12.71
C PRO A 357 -20.09 9.19 12.65
N GLN A 358 -19.45 8.06 12.35
CA GLN A 358 -20.11 6.76 12.31
C GLN A 358 -20.41 6.22 13.71
N TYR A 359 -19.55 6.50 14.70
CA TYR A 359 -19.62 5.89 16.02
C TYR A 359 -20.02 6.86 17.13
N LEU A 360 -19.56 8.12 17.07
CA LEU A 360 -19.86 9.20 18.02
C LEU A 360 -19.71 8.80 19.50
N GLY A 361 -18.86 7.81 19.79
CA GLY A 361 -18.71 7.26 21.14
C GLY A 361 -19.96 6.57 21.70
N MET A 362 -20.89 6.12 20.85
CA MET A 362 -22.17 5.54 21.27
C MET A 362 -22.06 4.22 22.05
N ILE A 363 -20.88 3.59 22.11
CA ILE A 363 -20.62 2.31 22.80
C ILE A 363 -19.79 2.53 24.09
N PHE A 364 -19.77 3.76 24.62
CA PHE A 364 -19.16 4.07 25.93
C PHE A 364 -20.18 4.16 27.06
#